data_AF-A0AAP0NLB5-F1
#
_entry.id   AF-A0AAP0NLB5-F1
#
_cell.length_a   1.000
_cell.length_b   1.000
_cell.length_c   1.000
_cell.angle_alpha   90.00
_cell.angle_beta   90.00
_cell.angle_gamma   90.00
#
_symmetry.space_group_name_H-M   'P 1'
#
loop_
_entity.id
_entity.type
_entity.pdbx_description
1 polymer ?
#
loop_
_entity_poly.entity_id
_entity_poly.type
_entity_poly.pdbx_seq_one_letter_code
_entity_poly.pdbx_strand_id
1 'polypeptide(L)'
;MTVVIGDNVNLIDAEQFHKITGLKIGSTSFPENKQDINTSSIVKEFFGGNHMIKRTELDEAYKGLNTTDDKIFFRLTLVYFLELGLMGNDEKTNVDTNVLALVDNLKKFNKFSWGSYVYKMTLESLKKPMKTWKAMKNLNKRVIVLLDFPMYFRSGLMRW
;
A
#
# COMPACT_ATOMS: atom_id res chain seq x y z
N MET A 1 2.89 10.52 -8.53
CA MET A 1 2.07 11.19 -7.50
C MET A 1 1.87 12.63 -7.96
N THR A 2 0.68 13.20 -7.81
CA THR A 2 0.39 14.54 -8.34
C THR A 2 0.05 15.44 -7.17
N VAL A 3 0.82 16.51 -6.98
CA VAL A 3 0.48 17.56 -6.00
C VAL A 3 -0.06 18.75 -6.78
N VAL A 4 -1.24 19.21 -6.36
CA VAL A 4 -1.84 20.44 -6.87
C VAL A 4 -1.32 21.57 -5.99
N ILE A 5 -0.53 22.47 -6.56
CA ILE A 5 -0.14 23.74 -5.93
C ILE A 5 -0.80 24.84 -6.74
N GLY A 6 -1.86 25.44 -6.19
CA GLY A 6 -2.68 26.42 -6.92
C GLY A 6 -3.43 25.76 -8.09
N ASP A 7 -3.36 26.36 -9.29
CA ASP A 7 -3.95 25.81 -10.53
C ASP A 7 -2.97 24.89 -11.32
N ASN A 8 -1.76 24.68 -10.80
CA ASN A 8 -0.73 23.88 -11.47
C ASN A 8 -0.67 22.45 -10.91
N VAL A 9 -0.73 21.49 -11.83
CA VAL A 9 -0.70 20.05 -11.57
C VAL A 9 0.66 19.52 -11.98
N ASN A 10 1.55 19.27 -11.01
CA ASN A 10 2.88 18.74 -11.28
C ASN A 10 2.99 17.28 -10.80
N LEU A 11 3.63 16.46 -11.64
CA LEU A 11 4.04 15.11 -11.24
C LEU A 11 5.23 15.24 -10.29
N ILE A 12 5.09 14.64 -9.13
CA ILE A 12 6.17 14.45 -8.17
C ILE A 12 7.04 13.31 -8.70
N ASP A 13 8.33 13.56 -8.84
CA ASP A 13 9.33 12.53 -9.17
C ASP A 13 9.67 11.65 -7.95
N ALA A 14 10.47 10.60 -8.15
CA ALA A 14 10.82 9.67 -7.07
C ALA A 14 11.63 10.33 -5.94
N GLU A 15 12.43 11.35 -6.24
CA GLU A 15 13.27 12.03 -5.25
C GLU A 15 12.42 12.96 -4.35
N GLN A 16 11.50 13.70 -4.96
CA GLN A 16 10.53 14.50 -4.22
C GLN A 16 9.60 13.62 -3.38
N PHE A 17 9.19 12.46 -3.91
CA PHE A 17 8.44 11.47 -3.14
C PHE A 17 9.21 10.98 -1.92
N HIS A 18 10.50 10.68 -2.08
CA HIS A 18 11.38 10.32 -0.95
C HIS A 18 11.42 11.43 0.10
N LYS A 19 11.61 12.69 -0.31
CA LYS A 19 11.69 13.84 0.59
C LYS A 19 10.40 14.05 1.39
N ILE A 20 9.25 13.84 0.77
CA ILE A 20 7.93 14.02 1.42
C ILE A 20 7.62 12.88 2.38
N THR A 21 7.88 11.63 1.96
CA THR A 21 7.43 10.44 2.70
C THR A 21 8.48 9.87 3.66
N GLY A 22 9.76 10.23 3.47
CA GLY A 22 10.90 9.59 4.12
C GLY A 22 11.16 8.15 3.65
N LEU A 23 10.34 7.59 2.74
CA LEU A 23 10.46 6.20 2.31
C LEU A 23 11.63 6.03 1.36
N LYS A 24 12.43 4.98 1.58
CA LYS A 24 13.64 4.70 0.79
C LYS A 24 13.32 4.39 -0.67
N ILE A 25 13.99 5.10 -1.58
CA ILE A 25 14.04 4.80 -3.01
C ILE A 25 15.23 3.89 -3.31
N GLY A 26 15.00 2.89 -4.15
CA GLY A 26 15.99 1.90 -4.56
C GLY A 26 15.38 0.77 -5.38
N SER A 27 16.12 -0.33 -5.54
CA SER A 27 15.62 -1.53 -6.21
C SER A 27 14.47 -2.18 -5.41
N THR A 28 13.43 -2.61 -6.12
CA THR A 28 12.21 -3.25 -5.57
C THR A 28 12.11 -4.72 -5.96
N SER A 29 13.23 -5.41 -6.15
CA SER A 29 13.17 -6.86 -6.41
C SER A 29 12.64 -7.55 -5.16
N PHE A 30 11.40 -8.03 -5.22
CA PHE A 30 10.92 -9.03 -4.28
C PHE A 30 11.83 -10.26 -4.39
N PRO A 31 12.10 -10.97 -3.27
CA PRO A 31 12.80 -12.24 -3.35
C PRO A 31 12.05 -13.16 -4.33
N GLU A 32 12.72 -13.63 -5.38
CA GLU A 32 12.13 -14.40 -6.49
C GLU A 32 11.55 -15.76 -6.08
N ASN A 33 11.74 -16.17 -4.82
CA ASN A 33 11.32 -17.46 -4.33
C ASN A 33 9.83 -17.48 -4.01
N LYS A 34 9.02 -17.99 -4.96
CA LYS A 34 7.62 -18.39 -4.73
C LYS A 34 7.42 -19.34 -3.52
N GLN A 35 8.50 -19.98 -3.03
CA GLN A 35 8.49 -20.78 -1.81
C GLN A 35 8.21 -19.96 -0.52
N ASP A 36 8.52 -18.65 -0.51
CA ASP A 36 8.31 -17.79 0.66
C ASP A 36 6.81 -17.50 0.89
N ILE A 37 5.95 -17.62 -0.14
CA ILE A 37 4.50 -17.37 -0.02
C ILE A 37 3.79 -18.56 0.65
N ASN A 38 4.07 -19.80 0.21
CA ASN A 38 3.51 -21.03 0.81
C ASN A 38 3.98 -21.26 2.26
N THR A 39 4.99 -20.52 2.70
CA THR A 39 5.53 -20.59 4.06
C THR A 39 5.07 -19.45 4.95
N SER A 40 4.27 -18.51 4.43
CA SER A 40 3.84 -17.34 5.21
C SER A 40 3.06 -17.76 6.46
N SER A 41 3.53 -17.30 7.62
CA SER A 41 2.92 -17.67 8.91
C SER A 41 1.51 -17.11 9.03
N ILE A 42 1.32 -15.86 8.62
CA ILE A 42 0.00 -15.19 8.61
C ILE A 42 -0.98 -15.90 7.69
N VAL A 43 -0.53 -16.33 6.51
CA VAL A 43 -1.41 -17.01 5.56
C VAL A 43 -1.91 -18.35 6.09
N LYS A 44 -1.03 -19.09 6.78
CA LYS A 44 -1.42 -20.34 7.43
C LYS A 44 -2.36 -20.10 8.60
N GLU A 45 -2.04 -19.12 9.44
CA GLU A 45 -2.76 -18.86 10.69
C GLU A 45 -4.17 -18.29 10.44
N PHE A 46 -4.29 -17.30 9.56
CA PHE A 46 -5.54 -16.55 9.39
C PHE A 46 -6.33 -16.91 8.13
N PHE A 47 -5.68 -17.48 7.12
CA PHE A 47 -6.28 -17.66 5.79
C PHE A 47 -6.25 -19.12 5.31
N GLY A 48 -5.92 -20.07 6.19
CA GLY A 48 -5.95 -21.50 5.89
C GLY A 48 -5.04 -21.91 4.72
N GLY A 49 -3.99 -21.13 4.43
CA GLY A 49 -3.11 -21.36 3.29
C GLY A 49 -3.60 -20.73 1.97
N ASN A 50 -4.74 -20.04 1.93
CA ASN A 50 -5.21 -19.35 0.74
C ASN A 50 -4.38 -18.06 0.50
N HIS A 51 -3.80 -17.94 -0.69
CA HIS A 51 -2.99 -16.77 -1.08
C HIS A 51 -3.80 -15.70 -1.81
N MET A 52 -5.04 -15.99 -2.22
CA MET A 52 -5.94 -14.99 -2.80
C MET A 52 -6.77 -14.39 -1.68
N ILE A 53 -6.18 -13.43 -0.97
CA ILE A 53 -6.81 -12.77 0.18
C ILE A 53 -7.33 -11.41 -0.27
N LYS A 54 -8.62 -11.17 -0.09
CA LYS A 54 -9.25 -9.88 -0.32
C LYS A 54 -8.95 -8.93 0.83
N ARG A 55 -9.05 -7.64 0.54
CA ARG A 55 -8.93 -6.58 1.54
C ARG A 55 -9.96 -6.77 2.68
N THR A 56 -11.21 -7.11 2.37
CA THR A 56 -12.21 -7.42 3.41
C THR A 56 -11.82 -8.56 4.34
N GLU A 57 -11.22 -9.63 3.81
CA GLU A 57 -10.82 -10.80 4.60
C GLU A 57 -9.68 -10.45 5.58
N LEU A 58 -8.71 -9.63 5.16
CA LEU A 58 -7.68 -9.16 6.07
C LEU A 58 -8.24 -8.12 7.09
N ASP A 59 -9.30 -7.37 6.76
CA ASP A 59 -9.99 -6.51 7.74
C ASP A 59 -10.69 -7.34 8.83
N GLU A 60 -11.36 -8.42 8.46
CA GLU A 60 -11.96 -9.37 9.39
C GLU A 60 -10.91 -10.04 10.26
N ALA A 61 -9.81 -10.52 9.67
CA ALA A 61 -8.70 -11.13 10.40
C ALA A 61 -8.07 -10.16 11.43
N TYR A 62 -7.90 -8.89 11.05
CA TYR A 62 -7.33 -7.88 11.95
C TYR A 62 -8.29 -7.49 13.07
N LYS A 63 -9.60 -7.35 12.79
CA LYS A 63 -10.62 -7.05 13.81
C LYS A 63 -10.85 -8.20 14.79
N GLY A 64 -10.77 -9.43 14.30
CA GLY A 64 -10.89 -10.66 15.09
C GLY A 64 -9.59 -11.08 15.79
N LEU A 65 -8.54 -10.26 15.71
CA LEU A 65 -7.22 -10.59 16.23
C LEU A 65 -7.24 -10.71 17.76
N ASN A 66 -7.14 -11.95 18.23
CA ASN A 66 -7.03 -12.28 19.65
C ASN A 66 -5.96 -13.36 19.83
N THR A 67 -4.70 -12.97 19.65
CA THR A 67 -3.54 -13.86 19.81
C THR A 67 -2.64 -13.36 20.93
N THR A 68 -2.04 -14.30 21.65
CA THR A 68 -0.98 -14.03 22.64
C THR A 68 0.43 -14.08 22.02
N ASP A 69 0.54 -14.43 20.73
CA ASP A 69 1.80 -14.39 20.00
C ASP A 69 2.04 -13.00 19.41
N ASP A 70 2.88 -12.22 20.10
CA ASP A 70 3.27 -10.87 19.71
C ASP A 70 3.87 -10.81 18.30
N LYS A 71 4.55 -11.87 17.83
CA LYS A 71 5.15 -11.88 16.48
C LYS A 71 4.06 -11.97 15.42
N ILE A 72 3.07 -12.82 15.64
CA ILE A 72 1.93 -12.97 14.72
C ILE A 72 1.11 -11.67 14.71
N PHE A 73 0.82 -11.10 15.88
CA PHE A 73 0.16 -9.82 16.02
C PHE A 73 0.89 -8.71 15.24
N PHE A 74 2.19 -8.57 15.47
CA PHE A 74 3.00 -7.53 14.84
C PHE A 74 3.05 -7.68 13.31
N ARG A 75 3.24 -8.90 12.82
CA ARG A 75 3.29 -9.15 11.37
C ARG A 75 1.95 -8.84 10.70
N LEU A 76 0.82 -9.26 11.30
CA LEU A 76 -0.50 -8.98 10.75
C LEU A 76 -0.76 -7.47 10.72
N THR A 77 -0.38 -6.77 11.79
CA THR A 77 -0.45 -5.31 11.90
C THR A 77 0.36 -4.62 10.80
N LEU A 78 1.57 -5.11 10.50
CA LEU A 78 2.38 -4.56 9.41
C LEU A 78 1.72 -4.72 8.05
N VAL A 79 1.18 -5.91 7.73
CA VAL A 79 0.47 -6.12 6.46
C VAL A 79 -0.74 -5.20 6.39
N TYR A 80 -1.52 -5.13 7.47
CA TYR A 80 -2.69 -4.26 7.56
C TYR A 80 -2.33 -2.79 7.31
N PHE A 81 -1.30 -2.30 7.99
CA PHE A 81 -0.79 -0.93 7.81
C PHE A 81 -0.27 -0.67 6.40
N LEU A 82 0.40 -1.63 5.76
CA LEU A 82 0.89 -1.42 4.39
C LEU A 82 -0.25 -1.37 3.38
N GLU A 83 -1.20 -2.28 3.49
CA GLU A 83 -2.32 -2.40 2.55
C GLU A 83 -3.27 -1.18 2.65
N LEU A 84 -3.64 -0.78 3.86
CA LEU A 84 -4.49 0.41 4.08
C LEU A 84 -3.68 1.70 3.98
N GLY A 85 -2.53 1.73 4.63
CA GLY A 85 -1.72 2.92 4.87
C GLY A 85 -0.84 3.30 3.69
N LEU A 86 -0.25 2.36 2.96
CA LEU A 86 0.68 2.73 1.88
C LEU A 86 0.10 2.46 0.49
N MET A 87 -0.71 1.42 0.34
CA MET A 87 -1.24 1.03 -0.97
C MET A 87 -2.61 1.64 -1.28
N GLY A 88 -3.36 2.06 -0.24
CA GLY A 88 -4.69 2.66 -0.41
C GLY A 88 -5.67 1.70 -1.08
N ASN A 89 -5.52 0.41 -0.78
CA ASN A 89 -6.24 -0.67 -1.43
C ASN A 89 -7.73 -0.66 -1.02
N ASP A 90 -8.62 -0.69 -2.02
CA ASP A 90 -10.08 -0.77 -1.81
C ASP A 90 -10.49 -2.18 -1.36
N GLU A 91 -11.66 -2.32 -0.73
CA GLU A 91 -12.21 -3.56 -0.17
C GLU A 91 -12.22 -4.73 -1.16
N LYS A 92 -12.32 -4.43 -2.46
CA LYS A 92 -12.36 -5.44 -3.54
C LYS A 92 -10.99 -5.84 -4.06
N THR A 93 -9.93 -5.17 -3.63
CA THR A 93 -8.56 -5.46 -4.08
C THR A 93 -7.99 -6.66 -3.31
N ASN A 94 -7.15 -7.43 -3.99
CA ASN A 94 -6.41 -8.50 -3.35
C ASN A 94 -5.16 -7.92 -2.68
N VAL A 95 -4.85 -8.44 -1.49
CA VAL A 95 -3.60 -8.18 -0.77
C VAL A 95 -2.42 -8.64 -1.62
N ASP A 96 -1.33 -7.89 -1.64
CA ASP A 96 -0.14 -8.31 -2.36
C ASP A 96 0.52 -9.49 -1.62
N THR A 97 0.53 -10.65 -2.28
CA THR A 97 1.11 -11.88 -1.74
C THR A 97 2.59 -11.76 -1.42
N ASN A 98 3.32 -10.88 -2.12
CA ASN A 98 4.71 -10.62 -1.82
C ASN A 98 4.89 -9.90 -0.48
N VAL A 99 3.93 -9.06 -0.07
CA VAL A 99 3.94 -8.39 1.23
C VAL A 99 3.73 -9.40 2.35
N LEU A 100 2.77 -10.31 2.17
CA LEU A 100 2.47 -11.39 3.12
C LEU A 100 3.68 -12.30 3.37
N ALA A 101 4.47 -12.60 2.33
CA ALA A 101 5.70 -13.36 2.47
C ALA A 101 6.84 -12.54 3.11
N LEU A 102 6.91 -11.24 2.82
CA LEU A 102 8.03 -10.40 3.24
C LEU A 102 8.02 -10.12 4.76
N VAL A 103 6.84 -9.99 5.38
CA VAL A 103 6.71 -9.72 6.82
C VAL A 103 7.22 -10.86 7.71
N ASP A 104 7.31 -12.08 7.18
CA ASP A 104 7.94 -13.19 7.89
C ASP A 104 9.45 -13.02 8.05
N ASN A 105 10.08 -12.27 7.14
CA ASN A 105 11.49 -11.94 7.18
C ASN A 105 11.70 -10.42 7.38
N LEU A 106 11.60 -9.97 8.63
CA LEU A 106 11.74 -8.56 8.99
C LEU A 106 13.07 -7.93 8.53
N LYS A 107 14.14 -8.72 8.40
CA LYS A 107 15.43 -8.25 7.87
C LYS A 107 15.34 -7.91 6.38
N LYS A 108 14.63 -8.72 5.58
CA LYS A 108 14.33 -8.41 4.17
C LYS A 108 13.33 -7.25 4.09
N PHE A 109 12.28 -7.27 4.91
CA PHE A 109 11.27 -6.22 5.00
C PHE A 109 11.87 -4.82 5.23
N ASN A 110 12.74 -4.67 6.23
CA ASN A 110 13.35 -3.38 6.58
C ASN A 110 14.35 -2.88 5.53
N LYS A 111 14.91 -3.79 4.72
CA LYS A 111 15.81 -3.43 3.62
C LYS A 111 15.07 -3.10 2.32
N PHE A 112 13.82 -3.51 2.21
CA PHE A 112 13.02 -3.33 1.01
C PHE A 112 12.79 -1.85 0.71
N SER A 113 12.86 -1.49 -0.57
CA SER A 113 12.70 -0.11 -1.02
C SER A 113 11.22 0.26 -1.11
N TRP A 114 10.56 0.36 0.05
CA TRP A 114 9.13 0.68 0.15
C TRP A 114 8.75 1.95 -0.61
N GLY A 115 9.61 2.96 -0.63
CA GLY A 115 9.36 4.19 -1.36
C GLY A 115 9.21 3.97 -2.86
N SER A 116 10.13 3.21 -3.46
CA SER A 116 10.05 2.87 -4.89
C SER A 116 8.81 2.04 -5.21
N TYR A 117 8.47 1.07 -4.35
CA TYR A 117 7.33 0.20 -4.57
C TYR A 117 6.00 0.97 -4.52
N VAL A 118 5.79 1.75 -3.45
CA VAL A 118 4.59 2.57 -3.29
C VAL A 118 4.51 3.61 -4.40
N TYR A 119 5.61 4.31 -4.71
CA TYR A 119 5.66 5.28 -5.80
C TYR A 119 5.23 4.67 -7.13
N LYS A 120 5.70 3.45 -7.45
CA LYS A 120 5.29 2.72 -8.66
C LYS A 120 3.80 2.39 -8.64
N MET A 121 3.28 1.83 -7.54
CA MET A 121 1.84 1.51 -7.40
C MET A 121 0.97 2.76 -7.55
N THR A 122 1.35 3.86 -6.92
CA THR A 122 0.69 5.16 -7.07
C THR A 122 0.73 5.66 -8.52
N LEU A 123 1.84 5.49 -9.24
CA LEU A 123 1.90 5.87 -10.65
C LEU A 123 0.98 5.01 -11.52
N GLU A 124 0.95 3.70 -11.30
CA GLU A 124 0.06 2.79 -12.05
C GLU A 124 -1.41 3.11 -11.81
N SER A 125 -1.81 3.38 -10.57
CA SER A 125 -3.20 3.76 -10.24
C SER A 125 -3.60 5.09 -10.88
N LEU A 126 -2.64 6.00 -11.06
CA LEU A 126 -2.84 7.29 -11.74
C LEU A 126 -2.90 7.21 -13.27
N LYS A 127 -2.35 6.17 -13.91
CA LYS A 127 -2.30 6.09 -15.39
C LYS A 127 -3.69 6.10 -16.04
N LYS A 128 -4.66 5.39 -15.46
CA LYS A 128 -6.04 5.35 -15.97
C LYS A 128 -6.74 6.72 -15.79
N PRO A 129 -6.82 7.30 -14.57
CA PRO A 129 -7.33 8.64 -14.36
C PRO A 129 -6.64 9.71 -15.20
N MET A 130 -5.33 9.61 -15.45
CA MET A 130 -4.58 10.61 -16.23
C MET A 130 -4.97 10.66 -17.71
N LYS A 131 -5.31 9.52 -18.32
CA LYS A 131 -5.87 9.50 -19.69
C LYS A 131 -7.21 10.22 -19.72
N THR A 132 -8.06 9.92 -18.73
CA THR A 132 -9.35 10.59 -18.56
C THR A 132 -9.18 12.07 -18.20
N TRP A 133 -8.15 12.45 -17.45
CA TRP A 133 -7.82 13.82 -17.09
C TRP A 133 -7.37 14.63 -18.29
N LYS A 134 -6.51 14.09 -19.17
CA LYS A 134 -6.16 14.75 -20.44
C LYS A 134 -7.41 15.04 -21.28
N ALA A 135 -8.39 14.13 -21.26
CA ALA A 135 -9.69 14.33 -21.89
C ALA A 135 -10.57 15.38 -21.14
N MET A 136 -10.56 15.39 -19.81
CA MET A 136 -11.33 16.34 -18.97
C MET A 136 -10.74 17.76 -18.92
N LYS A 137 -9.42 17.91 -19.07
CA LYS A 137 -8.73 19.21 -19.16
C LYS A 137 -9.24 20.04 -20.33
N ASN A 138 -9.63 19.38 -21.42
CA ASN A 138 -10.26 20.01 -22.58
C ASN A 138 -11.68 20.53 -22.29
N LEU A 139 -12.29 20.17 -21.17
CA LEU A 139 -13.64 20.58 -20.75
C LEU A 139 -13.63 21.67 -19.67
N ASN A 140 -12.46 22.30 -19.41
CA ASN A 140 -12.28 23.40 -18.44
C ASN A 140 -12.84 23.10 -17.03
N LYS A 141 -12.77 21.84 -16.59
CA LYS A 141 -13.14 21.42 -15.23
C LYS A 141 -11.88 21.22 -14.40
N ARG A 142 -11.80 21.89 -13.24
CA ARG A 142 -10.75 21.66 -12.23
C ARG A 142 -10.92 20.24 -11.70
N VAL A 143 -9.94 19.37 -11.98
CA VAL A 143 -9.87 18.01 -11.43
C VAL A 143 -8.67 17.95 -10.50
N ILE A 144 -8.95 17.99 -9.20
CA ILE A 144 -7.95 17.76 -8.16
C ILE A 144 -7.83 16.24 -8.01
N VAL A 145 -6.75 15.65 -8.52
CA VAL A 145 -6.41 14.25 -8.23
C VAL A 145 -5.59 14.24 -6.94
N LEU A 146 -6.26 14.46 -5.81
CA LEU A 146 -5.80 14.00 -4.52
C LEU A 146 -6.03 12.49 -4.52
N LEU A 147 -5.03 11.70 -4.90
CA LEU A 147 -5.03 10.33 -4.44
C LEU A 147 -4.51 10.37 -3.02
N ASP A 148 -5.44 10.13 -2.12
CA ASP A 148 -5.28 9.91 -0.70
C ASP A 148 -4.05 9.03 -0.44
N PHE A 149 -2.90 9.65 -0.14
CA PHE A 149 -2.01 9.09 0.87
C PHE A 149 -2.88 8.89 2.11
N PRO A 150 -2.77 7.73 2.75
CA PRO A 150 -3.89 6.95 3.28
C PRO A 150 -4.90 7.75 4.11
N MET A 151 -6.15 7.37 3.89
CA MET A 151 -7.45 7.79 4.42
C MET A 151 -7.62 8.20 5.90
N TYR A 152 -6.59 8.37 6.73
CA TYR A 152 -6.78 8.75 8.13
C TYR A 152 -7.06 10.24 8.38
N PHE A 153 -6.98 11.10 7.35
CA PHE A 153 -7.28 12.53 7.50
C PHE A 153 -8.73 12.94 7.14
N ARG A 154 -9.60 12.00 6.70
CA ARG A 154 -10.96 12.35 6.26
C ARG A 154 -12.11 12.00 7.21
N SER A 155 -11.89 11.23 8.27
CA SER A 155 -12.99 10.79 9.15
C SER A 155 -12.91 11.24 10.61
N GLY A 156 -11.95 12.09 11.00
CA GLY A 156 -11.90 12.63 12.37
C GLY A 156 -11.71 11.58 13.47
N LEU A 157 -11.11 10.43 13.15
CA LEU A 157 -11.00 9.25 14.02
C LEU A 157 -9.64 9.06 14.70
N MET A 158 -8.80 10.11 14.75
CA MET A 158 -7.71 10.21 15.72
C MET A 158 -7.69 11.62 16.31
N ARG A 159 -8.29 11.77 17.50
CA ARG A 159 -7.95 12.85 18.44
C ARG A 159 -6.81 12.31 19.31
N TRP A 160 -5.68 13.02 19.31
CA TRP A 160 -4.72 12.95 20.42
C TRP A 160 -5.29 13.72 21.60
#